data_AF-A0A8X7Q5L7-F1
#
_entry.id   AF-A0A8X7Q5L7-F1
#
_cell.length_a   1.000
_cell.length_b   1.000
_cell.length_c   1.000
_cell.angle_alpha   90.00
_cell.angle_beta   90.00
_cell.angle_gamma   90.00
#
_symmetry.space_group_name_H-M   'P 1'
#
loop_
_entity.id
_entity.type
_entity.pdbx_description
1 polymer ?
#
loop_
_entity_poly.entity_id
_entity_poly.type
_entity_poly.pdbx_seq_one_letter_code
_entity_poly.pdbx_strand_id
1 'polypeptide(L)'
;MSSDDERDEKELDLTSPEVVTKYKSAAEIVNKALQVVLAECKSKAKIVDICEKGDAFIKEQTGSMYKNVKKKIDRGVAFPTCVSVNNVVGHFSPLASDESVLEEGDMVKIDMGCHIDGFIVLVGHTHVLQEGPVTGRKADVIAAANTAAEVALRLVRPGKKNHAVTEAIQKVAEAYDCKIVEGVLSHQMKQNVIDGSKVVLSVISPETRVDDVEFEENEVYAIDIVASTGDGKPKLLDEKQTTIYRKDEMINYQLKMKASRSLISEVKENFPHMPFTSRSLEEKRARLGLVECVNHGHLQPYPVLYEKPGDFVAQIKFTVLLMPNGSDRITSHTLQELQPTKTIDDPEIKGWLALGIKKKKGGGKKKKAKKAGEASTEAEPMEASSNAEA
;
A
#
# COMPACT_ATOMS: atom_id res chain seq x y z
N MET A 1 13.51 -43.87 2.08
CA MET A 1 13.31 -43.08 0.84
C MET A 1 11.87 -42.61 0.84
N SER A 2 11.59 -41.54 1.57
CA SER A 2 10.32 -40.80 1.47
C SER A 2 10.53 -39.75 0.40
N SER A 3 9.72 -39.79 -0.64
CA SER A 3 9.67 -38.78 -1.68
C SER A 3 9.26 -37.44 -1.05
N ASP A 4 10.24 -36.55 -0.90
CA ASP A 4 10.03 -35.11 -0.79
C ASP A 4 9.45 -34.61 -2.13
N ASP A 5 8.16 -34.83 -2.34
CA ASP A 5 7.38 -34.03 -3.28
C ASP A 5 6.85 -32.82 -2.50
N GLU A 6 7.77 -31.92 -2.11
CA GLU A 6 7.43 -30.52 -1.95
C GLU A 6 6.94 -30.05 -3.32
N ARG A 7 5.63 -30.13 -3.54
CA ARG A 7 4.99 -29.41 -4.63
C ARG A 7 5.24 -27.94 -4.33
N ASP A 8 6.24 -27.36 -4.99
CA ASP A 8 6.41 -25.92 -5.13
C ASP A 8 5.05 -25.36 -5.60
N GLU A 9 4.21 -24.92 -4.65
CA GLU A 9 3.00 -24.18 -4.99
C GLU A 9 3.48 -22.91 -5.67
N LYS A 10 3.40 -22.91 -7.00
CA LYS A 10 3.83 -21.81 -7.83
C LYS A 10 3.16 -20.54 -7.33
N GLU A 11 3.97 -19.60 -6.85
CA GLU A 11 3.50 -18.31 -6.35
C GLU A 11 2.63 -17.64 -7.43
N LEU A 12 1.39 -17.31 -7.07
CA LEU A 12 0.44 -16.68 -7.98
C LEU A 12 0.74 -15.18 -8.08
N ASP A 13 1.00 -14.71 -9.30
CA ASP A 13 1.36 -13.33 -9.59
C ASP A 13 0.41 -12.69 -10.63
N LEU A 14 0.76 -11.48 -11.08
CA LEU A 14 -0.04 -10.72 -12.04
C LEU A 14 -0.02 -11.30 -13.47
N THR A 15 0.72 -12.39 -13.74
CA THR A 15 0.61 -13.11 -15.02
C THR A 15 -0.73 -13.83 -15.16
N SER A 16 -1.40 -14.11 -14.04
CA SER A 16 -2.74 -14.70 -14.01
C SER A 16 -3.83 -13.62 -14.09
N PRO A 17 -4.72 -13.65 -15.10
CA PRO A 17 -5.85 -12.71 -15.17
C PRO A 17 -6.80 -12.81 -13.98
N GLU A 18 -6.91 -14.00 -13.36
CA GLU A 18 -7.74 -14.20 -12.18
C GLU A 18 -7.18 -13.44 -10.96
N VAL A 19 -5.85 -13.45 -10.78
CA VAL A 19 -5.17 -12.69 -9.72
C VAL A 19 -5.40 -11.19 -9.90
N VAL A 20 -5.21 -10.67 -11.11
CA VAL A 20 -5.49 -9.26 -11.42
C VAL A 20 -6.95 -8.90 -11.13
N THR A 21 -7.89 -9.80 -11.46
CA THR A 21 -9.32 -9.58 -11.20
C THR A 21 -9.63 -9.52 -9.70
N LYS A 22 -9.01 -10.38 -8.88
CA LYS A 22 -9.16 -10.37 -7.42
C LYS A 22 -8.63 -9.07 -6.81
N TYR A 23 -7.42 -8.62 -7.21
CA TYR A 23 -6.89 -7.31 -6.80
C TYR A 23 -7.82 -6.16 -7.19
N LYS A 24 -8.29 -6.10 -8.44
CA LYS A 24 -9.17 -5.02 -8.90
C LYS A 24 -10.53 -5.03 -8.20
N SER A 25 -11.08 -6.21 -7.89
CA SER A 25 -12.33 -6.33 -7.15
C SER A 25 -12.18 -5.88 -5.70
N ALA A 26 -11.09 -6.29 -5.02
CA ALA A 26 -10.77 -5.82 -3.67
C ALA A 26 -10.54 -4.30 -3.63
N ALA A 27 -9.88 -3.74 -4.64
CA ALA A 27 -9.70 -2.30 -4.80
C ALA A 27 -11.03 -1.55 -4.98
N GLU A 28 -11.94 -2.07 -5.79
CA GLU A 28 -13.26 -1.45 -5.96
C GLU A 28 -14.01 -1.38 -4.62
N ILE A 29 -13.98 -2.46 -3.84
CA ILE A 29 -14.62 -2.51 -2.51
C ILE A 29 -13.99 -1.51 -1.57
N VAL A 30 -12.65 -1.50 -1.45
CA VAL A 30 -11.97 -0.62 -0.47
C VAL A 30 -12.06 0.86 -0.86
N ASN A 31 -12.05 1.19 -2.15
CA ASN A 31 -12.26 2.56 -2.62
C ASN A 31 -13.69 3.05 -2.28
N LYS A 32 -14.71 2.18 -2.41
CA LYS A 32 -16.08 2.49 -1.97
C LYS A 32 -16.19 2.59 -0.45
N ALA A 33 -15.52 1.70 0.28
CA ALA A 33 -15.49 1.72 1.74
C ALA A 33 -14.88 3.05 2.26
N LEU A 34 -13.79 3.51 1.65
CA LEU A 34 -13.17 4.80 1.96
C LEU A 34 -14.15 5.97 1.73
N GLN A 35 -14.93 5.97 0.65
CA GLN A 35 -15.96 6.99 0.40
C GLN A 35 -17.06 6.97 1.48
N VAL A 36 -17.49 5.77 1.89
CA VAL A 36 -18.46 5.62 2.98
C VAL A 36 -17.90 6.15 4.29
N VAL A 37 -16.67 5.80 4.64
CA VAL A 37 -15.99 6.27 5.86
C VAL A 37 -15.83 7.80 5.85
N LEU A 38 -15.39 8.38 4.74
CA LEU A 38 -15.27 9.83 4.58
C LEU A 38 -16.60 10.55 4.77
N ALA A 39 -17.71 10.01 4.26
CA ALA A 39 -19.04 10.59 4.43
C ALA A 39 -19.54 10.60 5.89
N GLU A 40 -18.93 9.79 6.76
CA GLU A 40 -19.22 9.71 8.20
C GLU A 40 -18.27 10.55 9.04
N CYS A 41 -17.13 10.97 8.48
CA CYS A 41 -16.18 11.84 9.14
C CYS A 41 -16.77 13.26 9.26
N LYS A 42 -17.54 13.48 10.32
CA LYS A 42 -18.21 14.75 10.63
C LYS A 42 -17.87 15.17 12.04
N SER A 43 -17.93 16.47 12.31
CA SER A 43 -17.81 16.99 13.67
C SER A 43 -18.79 16.27 14.60
N LYS A 44 -18.30 15.90 15.79
CA LYS A 44 -18.95 15.12 16.85
C LYS A 44 -19.22 13.64 16.54
N ALA A 45 -18.84 13.13 15.37
CA ALA A 45 -18.92 11.70 15.10
C ALA A 45 -17.90 10.92 15.94
N LYS A 46 -18.34 9.82 16.57
CA LYS A 46 -17.45 8.94 17.33
C LYS A 46 -16.53 8.18 16.39
N ILE A 47 -15.24 8.18 16.71
CA ILE A 47 -14.22 7.54 15.86
C ILE A 47 -14.44 6.02 15.77
N VAL A 48 -14.86 5.39 16.88
CA VAL A 48 -15.15 3.95 16.91
C VAL A 48 -16.26 3.56 15.94
N ASP A 49 -17.36 4.32 15.89
CA ASP A 49 -18.51 4.08 14.99
C ASP A 49 -18.07 4.16 13.52
N ILE A 50 -17.21 5.13 13.20
CA ILE A 50 -16.65 5.30 11.84
C ILE A 50 -15.80 4.08 11.46
N CYS A 51 -14.94 3.60 12.37
CA CYS A 51 -14.10 2.43 12.13
C CYS A 51 -14.94 1.16 11.94
N GLU A 52 -15.93 0.93 12.80
CA GLU A 52 -16.84 -0.22 12.69
C GLU A 52 -17.63 -0.21 11.37
N LYS A 53 -18.08 0.97 10.94
CA LYS A 53 -18.80 1.12 9.68
C LYS A 53 -17.93 0.78 8.46
N GLY A 54 -16.66 1.19 8.45
CA GLY A 54 -15.71 0.80 7.41
C GLY A 54 -15.48 -0.71 7.33
N ASP A 55 -15.24 -1.35 8.48
CA ASP A 55 -15.02 -2.80 8.58
C ASP A 55 -16.27 -3.58 8.17
N ALA A 56 -17.45 -3.15 8.64
CA ALA A 56 -18.73 -3.78 8.31
C ALA A 56 -19.03 -3.68 6.81
N PHE A 57 -18.80 -2.52 6.19
CA PHE A 57 -19.00 -2.35 4.76
C PHE A 57 -18.12 -3.31 3.94
N ILE A 58 -16.83 -3.43 4.26
CA ILE A 58 -15.93 -4.38 3.58
C ILE A 58 -16.48 -5.81 3.74
N LYS A 59 -16.78 -6.25 4.97
CA LYS A 59 -17.29 -7.59 5.26
C LYS A 59 -18.56 -7.92 4.48
N GLU A 60 -19.51 -6.98 4.43
CA GLU A 60 -20.76 -7.14 3.69
C GLU A 60 -20.52 -7.29 2.18
N GLN A 61 -19.74 -6.37 1.59
CA GLN A 61 -19.46 -6.38 0.16
C GLN A 61 -18.69 -7.63 -0.24
N THR A 62 -17.64 -8.01 0.48
CA THR A 62 -16.89 -9.24 0.19
C THR A 62 -17.74 -10.48 0.44
N GLY A 63 -18.59 -10.49 1.47
CA GLY A 63 -19.47 -11.62 1.79
C GLY A 63 -20.43 -11.97 0.65
N SER A 64 -20.80 -10.99 -0.18
CA SER A 64 -21.67 -11.15 -1.36
C SER A 64 -20.99 -11.86 -2.54
N MET A 65 -19.66 -11.78 -2.65
CA MET A 65 -18.88 -12.36 -3.76
C MET A 65 -18.68 -13.87 -3.57
N TYR A 66 -18.35 -14.60 -4.64
CA TYR A 66 -17.92 -16.03 -4.59
C TYR A 66 -18.71 -16.91 -3.60
N LYS A 67 -20.05 -16.84 -3.62
CA LYS A 67 -20.93 -17.68 -2.78
C LYS A 67 -21.11 -19.11 -3.29
N ASN A 68 -21.09 -19.28 -4.62
CA ASN A 68 -21.43 -20.54 -5.30
C ASN A 68 -20.19 -21.25 -5.89
N VAL A 69 -19.01 -21.01 -5.32
CA VAL A 69 -17.76 -21.65 -5.78
C VAL A 69 -17.51 -22.94 -5.01
N LYS A 70 -16.90 -23.93 -5.68
CA LYS A 70 -16.62 -25.26 -5.08
C LYS A 70 -15.60 -25.20 -3.94
N LYS A 71 -14.63 -24.29 -4.03
CA LYS A 71 -13.61 -24.06 -3.00
C LYS A 71 -13.99 -22.79 -2.22
N LYS A 72 -14.03 -22.87 -0.89
CA LYS A 72 -14.22 -21.68 -0.05
C LYS A 72 -13.07 -20.70 -0.32
N ILE A 73 -13.41 -19.48 -0.73
CA ILE A 73 -12.46 -18.38 -0.95
C ILE A 73 -12.54 -17.45 0.26
N ASP A 74 -11.43 -17.33 0.97
CA ASP A 74 -11.31 -16.41 2.09
C ASP A 74 -11.29 -14.95 1.61
N ARG A 75 -11.93 -14.04 2.34
CA ARG A 75 -12.13 -12.65 1.92
C ARG A 75 -12.67 -11.80 3.06
N GLY A 76 -12.31 -10.53 3.06
CA GLY A 76 -12.77 -9.59 4.07
C GLY A 76 -11.80 -8.44 4.28
N VAL A 77 -11.71 -8.00 5.53
CA VAL A 77 -10.83 -6.93 5.98
C VAL A 77 -9.39 -7.43 6.00
N ALA A 78 -8.51 -6.77 5.25
CA ALA A 78 -7.08 -7.05 5.25
C ALA A 78 -6.30 -6.16 6.23
N PHE A 79 -6.80 -4.95 6.47
CA PHE A 79 -6.29 -4.07 7.50
C PHE A 79 -7.49 -3.34 8.12
N PRO A 80 -7.66 -3.35 9.46
CA PRO A 80 -8.79 -2.70 10.11
C PRO A 80 -8.88 -1.23 9.76
N THR A 81 -10.11 -0.72 9.67
CA THR A 81 -10.34 0.71 9.48
C THR A 81 -9.75 1.48 10.65
N CYS A 82 -8.88 2.42 10.32
CA CYS A 82 -8.22 3.33 11.25
C CYS A 82 -8.58 4.77 10.90
N VAL A 83 -8.77 5.61 11.92
CA VAL A 83 -9.03 7.04 11.76
C VAL A 83 -8.12 7.80 12.72
N SER A 84 -7.01 8.33 12.23
CA SER A 84 -5.97 8.97 13.04
C SER A 84 -5.98 10.49 12.86
N VAL A 85 -6.19 11.22 13.97
CA VAL A 85 -6.49 12.66 13.97
C VAL A 85 -5.24 13.50 14.22
N ASN A 86 -5.05 14.58 13.45
CA ASN A 86 -4.01 15.60 13.59
C ASN A 86 -2.59 15.01 13.73
N ASN A 87 -2.00 15.07 14.93
CA ASN A 87 -0.65 14.60 15.25
C ASN A 87 -0.56 13.08 15.48
N VAL A 88 -1.68 12.36 15.59
CA VAL A 88 -1.68 10.89 15.60
C VAL A 88 -1.22 10.41 14.23
N VAL A 89 -0.21 9.57 14.15
CA VAL A 89 0.43 9.17 12.89
C VAL A 89 -0.38 8.12 12.15
N GLY A 90 -0.86 7.08 12.85
CA GLY A 90 -1.57 5.97 12.24
C GLY A 90 -2.07 4.95 13.26
N HIS A 91 -2.76 3.92 12.75
CA HIS A 91 -3.23 2.73 13.48
C HIS A 91 -4.28 2.97 14.58
N PHE A 92 -4.85 4.18 14.71
CA PHE A 92 -5.91 4.42 15.68
C PHE A 92 -7.24 3.76 15.25
N SER A 93 -7.52 2.57 15.79
CA SER A 93 -8.78 1.84 15.65
C SER A 93 -9.31 1.45 17.03
N PRO A 94 -9.97 2.36 17.75
CA PRO A 94 -10.19 2.23 19.18
C PRO A 94 -11.15 1.09 19.57
N LEU A 95 -11.14 0.71 20.84
CA LEU A 95 -12.08 -0.26 21.42
C LEU A 95 -13.50 0.32 21.49
N ALA A 96 -14.51 -0.55 21.63
CA ALA A 96 -15.92 -0.17 21.72
C ALA A 96 -16.25 0.81 22.87
N SER A 97 -15.41 0.85 23.91
CA SER A 97 -15.58 1.73 25.08
C SER A 97 -14.96 3.12 24.89
N ASP A 98 -14.32 3.39 23.76
CA ASP A 98 -13.71 4.68 23.48
C ASP A 98 -14.76 5.74 23.10
N GLU A 99 -14.61 6.93 23.67
CA GLU A 99 -15.54 8.06 23.52
C GLU A 99 -14.97 9.17 22.63
N SER A 100 -13.83 8.96 21.97
CA SER A 100 -13.17 9.99 21.15
C SER A 100 -14.05 10.36 19.96
N VAL A 101 -14.23 11.67 19.77
CA VAL A 101 -15.02 12.25 18.68
C VAL A 101 -14.16 13.12 17.80
N LEU A 102 -14.59 13.28 16.55
CA LEU A 102 -14.01 14.23 15.62
C LEU A 102 -14.49 15.66 15.91
N GLU A 103 -13.67 16.65 15.62
CA GLU A 103 -13.99 18.07 15.76
C GLU A 103 -13.90 18.81 14.41
N GLU A 104 -14.59 19.94 14.31
CA GLU A 104 -14.49 20.79 13.11
C GLU A 104 -13.03 21.26 12.90
N GLY A 105 -12.58 21.18 11.66
CA GLY A 105 -11.22 21.50 11.27
C GLY A 105 -10.23 20.36 11.51
N ASP A 106 -10.58 19.24 12.14
CA ASP A 106 -9.65 18.13 12.32
C ASP A 106 -9.09 17.62 11.00
N MET A 107 -7.79 17.28 10.98
CA MET A 107 -7.18 16.54 9.89
C MET A 107 -7.24 15.05 10.23
N VAL A 108 -8.02 14.28 9.47
CA VAL A 108 -8.21 12.85 9.66
C VAL A 108 -7.44 12.06 8.60
N LYS A 109 -6.68 11.07 9.06
CA LYS A 109 -6.07 10.04 8.20
C LYS A 109 -6.88 8.77 8.30
N ILE A 110 -7.43 8.33 7.19
CA ILE A 110 -8.16 7.07 7.08
C ILE A 110 -7.24 6.05 6.43
N ASP A 111 -7.09 4.88 7.05
CA ASP A 111 -6.28 3.77 6.53
C ASP A 111 -7.07 2.47 6.70
N MET A 112 -7.18 1.69 5.62
CA MET A 112 -7.98 0.46 5.61
C MET A 112 -7.57 -0.47 4.48
N GLY A 113 -7.91 -1.75 4.61
CA GLY A 113 -7.54 -2.78 3.65
C GLY A 113 -8.61 -3.83 3.41
N CYS A 114 -8.67 -4.34 2.18
CA CYS A 114 -9.54 -5.43 1.76
C CYS A 114 -8.69 -6.54 1.11
N HIS A 115 -9.07 -7.80 1.28
CA HIS A 115 -8.50 -8.91 0.51
C HIS A 115 -9.57 -9.82 -0.08
N ILE A 116 -9.22 -10.46 -1.18
CA ILE A 116 -9.98 -11.56 -1.79
C ILE A 116 -8.98 -12.66 -2.10
N ASP A 117 -9.21 -13.86 -1.57
CA ASP A 117 -8.34 -15.04 -1.71
C ASP A 117 -6.89 -14.78 -1.29
N GLY A 118 -6.71 -13.90 -0.30
CA GLY A 118 -5.39 -13.49 0.17
C GLY A 118 -4.70 -12.40 -0.64
N PHE A 119 -5.27 -11.94 -1.76
CA PHE A 119 -4.72 -10.81 -2.53
C PHE A 119 -5.15 -9.50 -1.88
N ILE A 120 -4.19 -8.82 -1.27
CA ILE A 120 -4.42 -7.69 -0.36
C ILE A 120 -4.33 -6.36 -1.11
N VAL A 121 -5.28 -5.48 -0.82
CA VAL A 121 -5.29 -4.11 -1.31
C VAL A 121 -5.48 -3.17 -0.13
N LEU A 122 -4.60 -2.17 -0.04
CA LEU A 122 -4.63 -1.12 0.98
C LEU A 122 -4.91 0.25 0.34
N VAL A 123 -5.54 1.12 1.12
CA VAL A 123 -5.75 2.53 0.78
C VAL A 123 -5.63 3.38 2.03
N GLY A 124 -4.99 4.53 1.88
CA GLY A 124 -4.92 5.55 2.93
C GLY A 124 -5.05 6.95 2.35
N HIS A 125 -5.77 7.81 3.06
CA HIS A 125 -6.12 9.14 2.59
C HIS A 125 -6.23 10.12 3.76
N THR A 126 -5.82 11.37 3.52
CA THR A 126 -5.94 12.46 4.49
C THR A 126 -7.01 13.44 4.05
N HIS A 127 -7.91 13.79 4.97
CA HIS A 127 -9.00 14.71 4.77
C HIS A 127 -9.07 15.72 5.92
N VAL A 128 -9.51 16.94 5.68
CA VAL A 128 -9.72 17.96 6.72
C VAL A 128 -11.21 18.25 6.83
N LEU A 129 -11.74 18.22 8.05
CA LEU A 129 -13.16 18.41 8.35
C LEU A 129 -13.57 19.88 8.27
N GLN A 130 -13.52 20.44 7.07
CA GLN A 130 -13.87 21.82 6.80
C GLN A 130 -14.53 21.96 5.42
N GLU A 131 -15.26 23.06 5.24
CA GLU A 131 -15.71 23.50 3.93
C GLU A 131 -14.64 24.35 3.23
N GLY A 132 -14.65 24.34 1.90
CA GLY A 132 -13.74 25.13 1.08
C GLY A 132 -12.29 24.62 1.05
N PRO A 133 -11.37 25.42 0.49
CA PRO A 133 -9.99 25.01 0.29
C PRO A 133 -9.24 24.87 1.62
N VAL A 134 -8.42 23.83 1.73
CA VAL A 134 -7.49 23.65 2.85
C VAL A 134 -6.30 24.58 2.63
N THR A 135 -5.90 25.31 3.68
CA THR A 135 -4.80 26.30 3.62
C THR A 135 -3.75 26.06 4.72
N GLY A 136 -2.66 26.83 4.67
CA GLY A 136 -1.62 26.84 5.71
C GLY A 136 -0.86 25.52 5.83
N ARG A 137 -0.37 25.21 7.05
CA ARG A 137 0.45 24.03 7.31
C ARG A 137 -0.26 22.70 7.02
N LYS A 138 -1.59 22.66 7.15
CA LYS A 138 -2.38 21.48 6.76
C LYS A 138 -2.33 21.24 5.26
N ALA A 139 -2.47 22.29 4.46
CA ALA A 139 -2.34 22.21 3.01
C ALA A 139 -0.92 21.82 2.58
N ASP A 140 0.10 22.37 3.24
CA ASP A 140 1.50 22.05 2.95
C ASP A 140 1.80 20.56 3.14
N VAL A 141 1.41 19.98 4.29
CA VAL A 141 1.73 18.57 4.59
C VAL A 141 0.92 17.59 3.74
N ILE A 142 -0.34 17.90 3.41
CA ILE A 142 -1.13 17.09 2.47
C ILE A 142 -0.53 17.18 1.06
N ALA A 143 -0.14 18.37 0.60
CA ALA A 143 0.51 18.56 -0.69
C ALA A 143 1.86 17.83 -0.77
N ALA A 144 2.64 17.87 0.32
CA ALA A 144 3.89 17.13 0.45
C ALA A 144 3.67 15.62 0.28
N ALA A 145 2.77 15.03 1.09
CA ALA A 145 2.47 13.61 1.05
C ALA A 145 1.94 13.18 -0.33
N ASN A 146 1.06 13.97 -0.95
CA ASN A 146 0.50 13.66 -2.25
C ASN A 146 1.51 13.78 -3.39
N THR A 147 2.32 14.85 -3.41
CA THR A 147 3.38 14.98 -4.40
C THR A 147 4.38 13.84 -4.28
N ALA A 148 4.76 13.47 -3.05
CA ALA A 148 5.66 12.35 -2.80
C ALA A 148 5.04 11.02 -3.26
N ALA A 149 3.74 10.81 -3.04
CA ALA A 149 3.00 9.65 -3.56
C ALA A 149 2.99 9.60 -5.10
N GLU A 150 2.80 10.75 -5.77
CA GLU A 150 2.84 10.84 -7.24
C GLU A 150 4.24 10.60 -7.81
N VAL A 151 5.29 11.08 -7.13
CA VAL A 151 6.69 10.77 -7.47
C VAL A 151 6.97 9.28 -7.27
N ALA A 152 6.59 8.72 -6.12
CA ALA A 152 6.75 7.30 -5.83
C ALA A 152 6.04 6.42 -6.87
N LEU A 153 4.81 6.74 -7.26
CA LEU A 153 4.07 6.03 -8.31
C LEU A 153 4.84 5.95 -9.64
N ARG A 154 5.66 6.94 -9.96
CA ARG A 154 6.46 7.01 -11.19
C ARG A 154 7.83 6.33 -11.06
N LEU A 155 8.35 6.21 -9.84
CA LEU A 155 9.65 5.61 -9.54
C LEU A 155 9.55 4.12 -9.20
N VAL A 156 8.44 3.68 -8.58
CA VAL A 156 8.12 2.26 -8.32
C VAL A 156 7.68 1.62 -9.64
N ARG A 157 8.68 1.16 -10.39
CA ARG A 157 8.52 0.51 -11.68
C ARG A 157 9.68 -0.45 -11.97
N PRO A 158 9.46 -1.47 -12.81
CA PRO A 158 10.49 -2.45 -13.12
C PRO A 158 11.82 -1.84 -13.55
N GLY A 159 12.93 -2.35 -13.04
CA GLY A 159 14.27 -1.85 -13.33
C GLY A 159 14.74 -0.66 -12.48
N LYS A 160 13.94 -0.23 -11.50
CA LYS A 160 14.31 0.81 -10.52
C LYS A 160 14.55 0.20 -9.15
N LYS A 161 15.40 0.85 -8.36
CA LYS A 161 15.75 0.44 -7.01
C LYS A 161 14.91 1.16 -5.97
N ASN A 162 14.66 0.51 -4.85
CA ASN A 162 13.92 1.05 -3.71
C ASN A 162 14.52 2.34 -3.13
N HIS A 163 15.85 2.44 -2.95
CA HIS A 163 16.47 3.63 -2.35
C HIS A 163 16.22 4.93 -3.15
N ALA A 164 16.10 4.84 -4.48
CA ALA A 164 15.81 6.00 -5.32
C ALA A 164 14.41 6.59 -5.02
N VAL A 165 13.47 5.75 -4.58
CA VAL A 165 12.15 6.20 -4.12
C VAL A 165 12.31 6.91 -2.77
N THR A 166 13.05 6.31 -1.84
CA THR A 166 13.31 6.86 -0.50
C THR A 166 13.95 8.25 -0.54
N GLU A 167 14.96 8.45 -1.39
CA GLU A 167 15.60 9.77 -1.58
C GLU A 167 14.63 10.80 -2.17
N ALA A 168 13.85 10.39 -3.17
CA ALA A 168 12.94 11.28 -3.87
C ALA A 168 11.79 11.79 -2.99
N ILE A 169 11.18 10.91 -2.18
CA ILE A 169 10.06 11.32 -1.31
C ILE A 169 10.52 12.26 -0.18
N GLN A 170 11.74 12.08 0.34
CA GLN A 170 12.32 12.98 1.33
C GLN A 170 12.57 14.36 0.74
N LYS A 171 13.18 14.43 -0.45
CA LYS A 171 13.39 15.68 -1.18
C LYS A 171 12.08 16.42 -1.47
N VAL A 172 11.02 15.68 -1.81
CA VAL A 172 9.69 16.27 -1.98
C VAL A 172 9.16 16.86 -0.68
N ALA A 173 9.24 16.13 0.44
CA ALA A 173 8.74 16.63 1.72
C ALA A 173 9.47 17.93 2.15
N GLU A 174 10.79 17.97 1.97
CA GLU A 174 11.60 19.15 2.28
C GLU A 174 11.18 20.39 1.48
N ALA A 175 10.77 20.23 0.22
CA ALA A 175 10.28 21.34 -0.60
C ALA A 175 8.98 22.00 -0.05
N TYR A 176 8.29 21.32 0.86
CA TYR A 176 7.09 21.82 1.56
C TYR A 176 7.36 22.21 3.03
N ASP A 177 8.63 22.30 3.44
CA ASP A 177 9.05 22.41 4.84
C ASP A 177 8.43 21.31 5.72
N CYS A 178 8.32 20.09 5.19
CA CYS A 178 7.81 18.92 5.89
C CYS A 178 8.88 17.85 5.97
N LYS A 179 8.67 16.84 6.81
CA LYS A 179 9.54 15.66 6.90
C LYS A 179 8.74 14.40 6.63
N ILE A 180 9.36 13.42 5.99
CA ILE A 180 8.80 12.07 5.92
C ILE A 180 8.94 11.42 7.29
N VAL A 181 7.91 10.68 7.71
CA VAL A 181 7.89 10.00 9.01
C VAL A 181 8.79 8.77 8.98
N GLU A 182 9.70 8.69 9.95
CA GLU A 182 10.60 7.57 10.16
C GLU A 182 9.83 6.31 10.62
N GLY A 183 10.30 5.14 10.18
CA GLY A 183 9.70 3.84 10.55
C GLY A 183 8.53 3.40 9.68
N VAL A 184 8.06 4.23 8.74
CA VAL A 184 7.03 3.84 7.76
C VAL A 184 7.69 3.05 6.62
N LEU A 185 7.06 1.94 6.24
CA LEU A 185 7.56 1.00 5.25
C LEU A 185 6.50 0.78 4.15
N SER A 186 6.94 0.81 2.89
CA SER A 186 6.11 0.36 1.77
C SER A 186 6.52 -1.05 1.37
N HIS A 187 5.58 -1.99 1.40
CA HIS A 187 5.85 -3.41 1.23
C HIS A 187 5.40 -3.94 -0.12
N GLN A 188 6.14 -4.92 -0.63
CA GLN A 188 5.62 -5.84 -1.63
C GLN A 188 4.45 -6.63 -1.05
N MET A 189 3.41 -6.81 -1.85
CA MET A 189 2.22 -7.59 -1.50
C MET A 189 2.27 -8.92 -2.23
N LYS A 190 2.02 -10.02 -1.51
CA LYS A 190 1.85 -11.36 -2.09
C LYS A 190 0.55 -11.98 -1.57
N GLN A 191 0.17 -13.13 -2.11
CA GLN A 191 -1.00 -13.85 -1.60
C GLN A 191 -0.78 -14.20 -0.13
N ASN A 192 -1.69 -13.76 0.75
CA ASN A 192 -1.64 -13.94 2.20
C ASN A 192 -0.45 -13.25 2.92
N VAL A 193 0.31 -12.39 2.24
CA VAL A 193 1.47 -11.70 2.83
C VAL A 193 1.31 -10.20 2.63
N ILE A 194 1.05 -9.50 3.72
CA ILE A 194 0.89 -8.03 3.76
C ILE A 194 2.22 -7.28 3.75
N ASP A 195 3.29 -7.95 4.19
CA ASP A 195 4.60 -7.39 4.47
C ASP A 195 5.71 -8.20 3.77
N GLY A 196 5.65 -8.28 2.45
CA GLY A 196 6.65 -8.98 1.65
C GLY A 196 8.08 -8.44 1.87
N SER A 197 9.07 -9.27 1.55
CA SER A 197 10.48 -9.01 1.85
C SER A 197 11.09 -7.84 1.05
N LYS A 198 10.56 -7.53 -0.14
CA LYS A 198 10.97 -6.33 -0.89
C LYS A 198 10.28 -5.10 -0.29
N VAL A 199 11.08 -4.21 0.28
CA VAL A 199 10.60 -3.05 1.06
C VAL A 199 11.23 -1.76 0.55
N VAL A 200 10.44 -0.68 0.53
CA VAL A 200 10.92 0.70 0.40
C VAL A 200 10.85 1.37 1.76
N LEU A 201 11.99 1.84 2.26
CA LEU A 201 12.05 2.67 3.47
C LEU A 201 11.51 4.06 3.17
N SER A 202 10.77 4.64 4.12
CA SER A 202 10.36 6.04 3.98
C SER A 202 11.51 7.00 4.30
N VAL A 203 12.35 6.65 5.28
CA VAL A 203 13.55 7.38 5.69
C VAL A 203 14.67 6.37 5.94
N ILE A 204 15.89 6.70 5.52
CA ILE A 204 17.08 5.89 5.82
C ILE A 204 17.52 6.24 7.24
N SER A 205 17.55 5.27 8.15
CA SER A 205 18.10 5.44 9.50
C SER A 205 19.17 4.39 9.80
N PRO A 206 20.13 4.68 10.70
CA PRO A 206 21.14 3.69 11.08
C PRO A 206 20.54 2.42 11.70
N GLU A 207 19.37 2.56 12.33
CA GLU A 207 18.66 1.51 13.08
C GLU A 207 17.85 0.60 12.15
N THR A 208 17.37 1.12 11.02
CA THR A 208 16.52 0.37 10.08
C THR A 208 17.23 0.22 8.73
N ARG A 209 17.56 -1.02 8.38
CA ARG A 209 18.15 -1.38 7.09
C ARG A 209 17.24 -2.36 6.36
N VAL A 210 17.12 -2.16 5.06
CA VAL A 210 16.49 -3.11 4.14
C VAL A 210 17.47 -3.42 3.02
N ASP A 211 17.28 -4.55 2.38
CA ASP A 211 18.09 -4.93 1.23
C ASP A 211 17.86 -3.95 0.06
N ASP A 212 18.91 -3.72 -0.71
CA ASP A 212 18.79 -3.07 -2.01
C ASP A 212 18.05 -4.01 -2.96
N VAL A 213 16.82 -3.65 -3.31
CA VAL A 213 15.98 -4.46 -4.19
C VAL A 213 15.64 -3.70 -5.46
N GLU A 214 15.57 -4.45 -6.56
CA GLU A 214 15.05 -3.97 -7.83
C GLU A 214 13.58 -4.39 -7.97
N PHE A 215 12.74 -3.45 -8.39
CA PHE A 215 11.35 -3.73 -8.72
C PHE A 215 11.29 -4.57 -10.01
N GLU A 216 10.37 -5.52 -10.07
CA GLU A 216 10.20 -6.44 -11.19
C GLU A 216 8.79 -6.38 -11.78
N GLU A 217 8.63 -6.88 -13.01
CA GLU A 217 7.32 -7.03 -13.62
C GLU A 217 6.49 -8.10 -12.87
N ASN A 218 5.18 -7.89 -12.82
CA ASN A 218 4.19 -8.73 -12.14
C ASN A 218 4.21 -8.68 -10.60
N GLU A 219 4.93 -7.74 -10.01
CA GLU A 219 4.89 -7.46 -8.58
C GLU A 219 3.74 -6.49 -8.19
N VAL A 220 3.34 -6.52 -6.93
CA VAL A 220 2.36 -5.60 -6.33
C VAL A 220 3.00 -4.93 -5.12
N TYR A 221 2.77 -3.64 -4.95
CA TYR A 221 3.25 -2.89 -3.78
C TYR A 221 2.12 -2.07 -3.15
N ALA A 222 2.11 -2.01 -1.83
CA ALA A 222 1.41 -0.97 -1.08
C ALA A 222 2.40 0.14 -0.76
N ILE A 223 2.27 1.28 -1.45
CA ILE A 223 3.08 2.47 -1.22
C ILE A 223 2.41 3.30 -0.14
N ASP A 224 3.11 3.54 0.97
CA ASP A 224 2.63 4.28 2.13
C ASP A 224 3.52 5.50 2.36
N ILE A 225 2.98 6.68 2.08
CA ILE A 225 3.68 7.95 2.26
C ILE A 225 3.05 8.68 3.44
N VAL A 226 3.83 8.87 4.50
CA VAL A 226 3.41 9.65 5.67
C VAL A 226 4.36 10.83 5.85
N ALA A 227 3.82 12.03 5.81
CA ALA A 227 4.55 13.28 5.99
C ALA A 227 4.07 14.02 7.25
N SER A 228 4.98 14.75 7.88
CA SER A 228 4.77 15.49 9.13
C SER A 228 5.24 16.93 8.98
N THR A 229 4.52 17.86 9.62
CA THR A 229 5.00 19.23 9.81
C THR A 229 6.06 19.33 10.91
N GLY A 230 6.18 18.30 11.74
CA GLY A 230 7.09 18.21 12.88
C GLY A 230 8.45 17.60 12.51
N ASP A 231 8.98 16.76 13.40
CA ASP A 231 10.34 16.22 13.27
C ASP A 231 10.43 14.91 12.46
N GLY A 232 9.29 14.31 12.12
CA GLY A 232 9.22 13.02 11.43
C GLY A 232 9.64 11.85 12.30
N LYS A 233 9.67 12.02 13.63
CA LYS A 233 10.18 11.04 14.60
C LYS A 233 9.10 10.69 15.62
N PRO A 234 8.19 9.79 15.25
CA PRO A 234 6.98 9.58 16.01
C PRO A 234 7.28 8.76 17.26
N LYS A 235 6.48 8.98 18.32
CA LYS A 235 6.66 8.32 19.61
C LYS A 235 5.41 7.55 20.00
N LEU A 236 5.62 6.40 20.63
CA LEU A 236 4.58 5.71 21.36
C LEU A 236 4.33 6.45 22.69
N LEU A 237 3.07 6.80 22.95
CA LEU A 237 2.67 7.50 24.19
C LEU A 237 1.98 6.57 25.19
N ASP A 238 1.08 5.70 24.71
CA ASP A 238 0.37 4.72 25.54
C ASP A 238 0.23 3.38 24.79
N GLU A 239 0.88 2.34 25.32
CA GLU A 239 0.77 0.98 24.77
C GLU A 239 -0.68 0.46 24.75
N LYS A 240 -1.53 0.93 25.68
CA LYS A 240 -2.93 0.47 25.78
C LYS A 240 -3.79 0.91 24.60
N GLN A 241 -3.37 1.92 23.86
CA GLN A 241 -4.06 2.35 22.64
C GLN A 241 -3.77 1.42 21.44
N THR A 242 -2.81 0.52 21.57
CA THR A 242 -2.53 -0.49 20.55
C THR A 242 -3.64 -1.53 20.53
N THR A 243 -4.46 -1.47 19.50
CA THR A 243 -5.58 -2.41 19.28
C THR A 243 -5.38 -3.28 18.06
N ILE A 244 -4.41 -2.98 17.20
CA ILE A 244 -4.19 -3.72 15.95
C ILE A 244 -3.01 -4.67 16.13
N TYR A 245 -3.22 -5.91 15.72
CA TYR A 245 -2.26 -7.00 15.82
C TYR A 245 -2.29 -7.85 14.56
N ARG A 246 -1.18 -8.54 14.27
CA ARG A 246 -1.11 -9.57 13.24
C ARG A 246 -0.47 -10.82 13.81
N LYS A 247 -0.97 -11.99 13.42
CA LYS A 247 -0.36 -13.26 13.79
C LYS A 247 0.98 -13.46 13.08
N ASP A 248 2.01 -13.80 13.84
CA ASP A 248 3.26 -14.33 13.29
C ASP A 248 3.17 -15.87 13.22
N GLU A 249 3.41 -16.44 12.05
CA GLU A 249 3.34 -17.88 11.81
C GLU A 249 4.63 -18.61 12.17
N MET A 250 5.75 -17.89 12.28
CA MET A 250 7.07 -18.47 12.50
C MET A 250 7.37 -18.77 13.98
N ILE A 251 6.47 -18.37 14.88
CA ILE A 251 6.68 -18.48 16.33
C ILE A 251 6.30 -19.86 16.85
N ASN A 252 7.30 -20.57 17.35
CA ASN A 252 7.19 -21.93 17.91
C ASN A 252 7.00 -21.98 19.43
N TYR A 253 6.72 -20.86 20.08
CA TYR A 253 6.51 -20.83 21.53
C TYR A 253 5.20 -21.53 21.92
N GLN A 254 5.23 -22.28 23.02
CA GLN A 254 4.04 -22.93 23.55
C GLN A 254 3.38 -22.08 24.62
N LEU A 255 2.25 -21.47 24.29
CA LEU A 255 1.46 -20.63 25.20
C LEU A 255 0.99 -21.41 26.44
N LYS A 256 1.27 -20.85 27.62
CA LYS A 256 1.02 -21.45 28.93
C LYS A 256 -0.40 -21.16 29.42
N MET A 257 -0.95 -19.98 29.16
CA MET A 257 -2.29 -19.65 29.63
C MET A 257 -3.38 -20.21 28.70
N LYS A 258 -4.48 -20.70 29.30
CA LYS A 258 -5.66 -21.17 28.54
C LYS A 258 -6.27 -20.03 27.70
N ALA A 259 -6.34 -18.82 28.26
CA ALA A 259 -6.85 -17.64 27.56
C ALA A 259 -6.07 -17.34 26.27
N SER A 260 -4.73 -17.36 26.33
CA SER A 260 -3.86 -17.12 25.17
C SER A 260 -3.99 -18.19 24.10
N ARG A 261 -4.07 -19.48 24.49
CA ARG A 261 -4.32 -20.57 23.53
C ARG A 261 -5.68 -20.43 22.83
N SER A 262 -6.73 -20.08 23.59
CA SER A 262 -8.06 -19.82 23.01
C SER A 262 -8.04 -18.62 22.06
N LEU A 263 -7.37 -17.52 22.45
CA LEU A 263 -7.21 -16.33 21.62
C LEU A 263 -6.50 -16.64 20.29
N ILE A 264 -5.37 -17.34 20.32
CA ILE A 264 -4.67 -17.72 19.07
C ILE A 264 -5.52 -18.66 18.22
N SER A 265 -6.34 -19.52 18.82
CA SER A 265 -7.28 -20.36 18.05
C SER A 265 -8.32 -19.53 17.32
N GLU A 266 -8.93 -18.55 18.01
CA GLU A 266 -9.89 -17.61 17.42
C GLU A 266 -9.25 -16.76 16.31
N VAL A 267 -8.03 -16.26 16.53
CA VAL A 267 -7.27 -15.51 15.52
C VAL A 267 -6.94 -16.36 14.30
N LYS A 268 -6.53 -17.62 14.48
CA LYS A 268 -6.25 -18.54 13.36
C LYS A 268 -7.50 -18.83 12.52
N GLU A 269 -8.66 -18.88 13.14
CA GLU A 269 -9.92 -19.16 12.46
C GLU A 269 -10.46 -17.94 11.70
N ASN A 270 -10.36 -16.75 12.31
CA ASN A 270 -11.01 -15.53 11.80
C ASN A 270 -10.05 -14.61 11.02
N PHE A 271 -8.76 -14.61 11.36
CA PHE A 271 -7.74 -13.69 10.84
C PHE A 271 -6.41 -14.43 10.59
N PRO A 272 -6.40 -15.51 9.79
CA PRO A 272 -5.23 -16.40 9.69
C PRO A 272 -3.95 -15.67 9.29
N HIS A 273 -4.07 -14.75 8.32
CA HIS A 273 -2.93 -14.05 7.72
C HIS A 273 -3.05 -12.51 7.78
N MET A 274 -4.20 -11.99 8.18
CA MET A 274 -4.51 -10.56 8.11
C MET A 274 -4.34 -9.89 9.48
N PRO A 275 -3.81 -8.65 9.53
CA PRO A 275 -3.99 -7.79 10.69
C PRO A 275 -5.46 -7.66 11.10
N PHE A 276 -5.69 -7.59 12.40
CA PHE A 276 -7.02 -7.49 12.99
C PHE A 276 -7.00 -6.50 14.17
N THR A 277 -8.16 -5.92 14.46
CA THR A 277 -8.36 -5.11 15.67
C THR A 277 -8.89 -5.97 16.80
N SER A 278 -8.39 -5.76 18.02
CA SER A 278 -8.88 -6.43 19.24
C SER A 278 -10.35 -6.12 19.52
N ARG A 279 -10.93 -5.07 18.91
CA ARG A 279 -12.38 -4.79 18.93
C ARG A 279 -13.19 -5.93 18.31
N SER A 280 -12.62 -6.69 17.37
CA SER A 280 -13.29 -7.84 16.74
C SER A 280 -13.19 -9.15 17.55
N LEU A 281 -12.57 -9.12 18.73
CA LEU A 281 -12.41 -10.29 19.60
C LEU A 281 -13.38 -10.25 20.80
N GLU A 282 -13.59 -11.40 21.43
CA GLU A 282 -14.33 -11.47 22.70
C GLU A 282 -13.57 -10.74 23.84
N GLU A 283 -14.06 -9.57 24.25
CA GLU A 283 -13.38 -8.60 25.14
C GLU A 283 -12.76 -9.21 26.41
N LYS A 284 -13.52 -10.03 27.15
CA LYS A 284 -13.08 -10.63 28.42
C LYS A 284 -11.91 -11.59 28.24
N ARG A 285 -11.84 -12.31 27.11
CA ARG A 285 -10.78 -13.27 26.81
C ARG A 285 -9.59 -12.59 26.16
N ALA A 286 -9.85 -11.57 25.33
CA ALA A 286 -8.85 -10.82 24.60
C ALA A 286 -7.80 -10.20 25.52
N ARG A 287 -8.23 -9.45 26.55
CA ARG A 287 -7.33 -8.67 27.40
C ARG A 287 -6.27 -9.51 28.12
N LEU A 288 -6.61 -10.71 28.59
CA LEU A 288 -5.68 -11.59 29.30
C LEU A 288 -4.78 -12.37 28.34
N GLY A 289 -5.30 -12.79 27.19
CA GLY A 289 -4.54 -13.57 26.20
C GLY A 289 -3.54 -12.73 25.42
N LEU A 290 -3.87 -11.46 25.12
CA LEU A 290 -3.03 -10.59 24.29
C LEU A 290 -1.63 -10.37 24.89
N VAL A 291 -1.52 -10.18 26.20
CA VAL A 291 -0.23 -9.89 26.86
C VAL A 291 0.78 -11.02 26.64
N GLU A 292 0.39 -12.27 26.88
CA GLU A 292 1.29 -13.42 26.65
C GLU A 292 1.61 -13.59 25.16
N CYS A 293 0.61 -13.44 24.29
CA CYS A 293 0.80 -13.59 22.84
C CYS A 293 1.76 -12.55 22.25
N VAL A 294 1.69 -11.29 22.69
CA VAL A 294 2.60 -10.23 22.25
C VAL A 294 4.00 -10.45 22.83
N ASN A 295 4.12 -10.71 24.15
CA ASN A 295 5.41 -10.90 24.81
C ASN A 295 6.22 -12.08 24.25
N HIS A 296 5.55 -13.10 23.71
CA HIS A 296 6.19 -14.25 23.09
C HIS A 296 6.15 -14.21 21.55
N GLY A 297 5.82 -13.07 20.96
CA GLY A 297 5.94 -12.82 19.52
C GLY A 297 4.83 -13.40 18.65
N HIS A 298 3.88 -14.18 19.19
CA HIS A 298 2.77 -14.74 18.39
C HIS A 298 1.91 -13.67 17.72
N LEU A 299 1.83 -12.48 18.33
CA LEU A 299 1.11 -11.33 17.79
C LEU A 299 2.06 -10.13 17.69
N GLN A 300 2.26 -9.65 16.47
CA GLN A 300 2.99 -8.43 16.20
C GLN A 300 2.04 -7.21 16.33
N PRO A 301 2.35 -6.24 17.21
CA PRO A 301 1.54 -5.05 17.38
C PRO A 301 1.75 -4.02 16.26
N TYR A 302 0.69 -3.29 15.92
CA TYR A 302 0.73 -2.07 15.13
C TYR A 302 0.42 -0.89 16.07
N PRO A 303 1.44 -0.29 16.72
CA PRO A 303 1.23 0.72 17.75
C PRO A 303 0.67 2.01 17.16
N VAL A 304 -0.09 2.73 17.99
CA VAL A 304 -0.49 4.12 17.69
C VAL A 304 0.67 5.04 18.06
N LEU A 305 1.21 5.72 17.05
CA LEU A 305 2.34 6.64 17.22
C LEU A 305 1.91 8.08 17.06
N TYR A 306 2.68 9.00 17.65
CA TYR A 306 2.32 10.42 17.73
C TYR A 306 3.50 11.32 17.38
N GLU A 307 3.20 12.38 16.65
CA GLU A 307 4.00 13.61 16.61
C GLU A 307 3.68 14.51 17.81
N LYS A 308 4.45 15.60 17.98
CA LYS A 308 4.20 16.56 19.07
C LYS A 308 2.81 17.19 18.92
N PRO A 309 2.13 17.52 20.04
CA PRO A 309 0.88 18.26 19.98
C PRO A 309 1.04 19.57 19.22
N GLY A 310 0.14 19.83 18.26
CA GLY A 310 0.18 21.00 17.37
C GLY A 310 0.77 20.74 16.00
N ASP A 311 1.52 19.65 15.82
CA ASP A 311 1.96 19.20 14.50
C ASP A 311 0.83 18.47 13.75
N PHE A 312 0.93 18.47 12.42
CA PHE A 312 0.00 17.78 11.54
C PHE A 312 0.71 16.68 10.76
N VAL A 313 0.05 15.53 10.66
CA VAL A 313 0.53 14.38 9.89
C VAL A 313 -0.47 14.05 8.80
N ALA A 314 0.01 13.95 7.56
CA ALA A 314 -0.76 13.50 6.41
C ALA A 314 -0.22 12.15 5.90
N GLN A 315 -1.13 11.26 5.53
CA GLN A 315 -0.87 9.97 4.91
C GLN A 315 -1.56 9.87 3.55
N ILE A 316 -0.84 9.35 2.56
CA ILE A 316 -1.36 8.89 1.29
C ILE A 316 -0.82 7.48 1.06
N LYS A 317 -1.72 6.48 1.05
CA LYS A 317 -1.38 5.08 0.80
C LYS A 317 -2.17 4.57 -0.39
N PHE A 318 -1.50 3.84 -1.29
CA PHE A 318 -2.14 3.23 -2.44
C PHE A 318 -1.48 1.90 -2.83
N THR A 319 -2.26 1.04 -3.46
CA THR A 319 -1.79 -0.22 -4.03
C THR A 319 -1.55 -0.04 -5.53
N VAL A 320 -0.39 -0.51 -6.00
CA VAL A 320 0.05 -0.42 -7.39
C VAL A 320 0.45 -1.79 -7.94
N LEU A 321 -0.01 -2.09 -9.15
CA LEU A 321 0.30 -3.32 -9.88
C LEU A 321 1.37 -3.01 -10.94
N LEU A 322 2.53 -3.69 -10.89
CA LEU A 322 3.61 -3.49 -11.84
C LEU A 322 3.41 -4.36 -13.08
N MET A 323 2.47 -3.97 -13.94
CA MET A 323 2.15 -4.71 -15.15
C MET A 323 3.23 -4.52 -16.24
N PRO A 324 3.39 -5.45 -17.20
CA PRO A 324 4.35 -5.31 -18.31
C PRO A 324 4.16 -4.03 -19.15
N ASN A 325 2.93 -3.49 -19.21
CA ASN A 325 2.60 -2.25 -19.91
C ASN A 325 2.74 -0.96 -19.05
N GLY A 326 3.23 -1.09 -17.82
CA GLY A 326 3.43 -0.01 -16.86
C GLY A 326 2.60 -0.16 -15.59
N SER A 327 2.84 0.72 -14.62
CA SER A 327 2.24 0.65 -13.30
C SER A 327 0.74 1.00 -13.34
N ASP A 328 -0.10 0.22 -12.67
CA ASP A 328 -1.56 0.44 -12.56
C ASP A 328 -1.90 0.71 -11.09
N ARG A 329 -2.12 1.98 -10.73
CA ARG A 329 -2.62 2.36 -9.40
C ARG A 329 -4.10 1.98 -9.31
N ILE A 330 -4.44 1.07 -8.40
CA ILE A 330 -5.80 0.53 -8.28
C ILE A 330 -6.59 1.13 -7.11
N THR A 331 -5.92 1.74 -6.12
CA THR A 331 -6.57 2.50 -5.05
C THR A 331 -6.18 3.96 -5.06
N SER A 332 -7.19 4.82 -4.90
CA SER A 332 -7.03 6.26 -4.95
C SER A 332 -8.30 6.95 -4.46
N HIS A 333 -8.14 8.16 -3.94
CA HIS A 333 -9.24 9.08 -3.68
C HIS A 333 -8.82 10.49 -4.08
N THR A 334 -9.78 11.30 -4.53
CA THR A 334 -9.55 12.68 -4.93
C THR A 334 -9.24 13.53 -3.70
N LEU A 335 -8.20 14.35 -3.78
CA LEU A 335 -7.90 15.30 -2.70
C LEU A 335 -8.94 16.43 -2.64
N GLN A 336 -9.10 17.01 -1.46
CA GLN A 336 -9.70 18.34 -1.33
C GLN A 336 -8.89 19.38 -2.09
N GLU A 337 -9.52 20.50 -2.41
CA GLU A 337 -8.79 21.65 -2.93
C GLU A 337 -7.76 22.13 -1.90
N LEU A 338 -6.49 22.20 -2.31
CA LEU A 338 -5.38 22.63 -1.46
C LEU A 338 -4.83 23.95 -1.96
N GLN A 339 -4.53 24.84 -1.03
CA GLN A 339 -3.77 26.07 -1.26
C GLN A 339 -2.52 26.04 -0.37
N PRO A 340 -1.51 25.23 -0.75
CA PRO A 340 -0.25 25.19 0.00
C PRO A 340 0.47 26.53 -0.09
N THR A 341 1.22 26.86 0.94
CA THR A 341 2.06 28.06 1.01
C THR A 341 3.34 27.93 0.17
N LYS A 342 3.63 26.72 -0.30
CA LYS A 342 4.82 26.35 -1.06
C LYS A 342 4.49 25.93 -2.48
N THR A 343 5.35 26.29 -3.42
CA THR A 343 5.28 25.85 -4.82
C THR A 343 6.43 24.90 -5.12
N ILE A 344 6.18 23.87 -5.93
CA ILE A 344 7.24 22.97 -6.40
C ILE A 344 7.96 23.65 -7.54
N ASP A 345 9.14 24.19 -7.25
CA ASP A 345 10.02 24.77 -8.28
C ASP A 345 11.30 24.00 -8.54
N ASP A 346 11.60 22.99 -7.72
CA ASP A 346 12.76 22.12 -7.90
C ASP A 346 12.70 21.36 -9.25
N PRO A 347 13.72 21.50 -10.11
CA PRO A 347 13.75 20.88 -11.44
C PRO A 347 13.74 19.35 -11.40
N GLU A 348 14.31 18.73 -10.37
CA GLU A 348 14.36 17.28 -10.23
C GLU A 348 12.99 16.72 -9.88
N ILE A 349 12.28 17.36 -8.94
CA ILE A 349 10.90 16.99 -8.62
C ILE A 349 10.00 17.12 -9.86
N LYS A 350 10.11 18.25 -10.60
CA LYS A 350 9.40 18.43 -11.88
C LYS A 350 9.76 17.33 -12.89
N GLY A 351 11.03 16.95 -12.96
CA GLY A 351 11.53 15.85 -13.79
C GLY A 351 10.89 14.51 -13.45
N TRP A 352 10.79 14.16 -12.17
CA TRP A 352 10.11 12.95 -11.72
C TRP A 352 8.62 12.99 -12.05
N LEU A 353 7.92 14.09 -11.77
CA LEU A 353 6.49 14.25 -12.05
C LEU A 353 6.15 14.17 -13.56
N ALA A 354 7.09 14.54 -14.42
CA ALA A 354 6.94 14.44 -15.88
C ALA A 354 7.10 13.00 -16.42
N LEU A 355 7.59 12.05 -15.62
CA LEU A 355 7.69 10.64 -16.02
C LEU A 355 6.30 10.05 -16.27
N GLY A 356 6.17 9.27 -17.35
CA GLY A 356 4.95 8.53 -17.64
C GLY A 356 4.80 7.30 -16.75
N ILE A 357 3.58 7.06 -16.27
CA ILE A 357 3.23 5.89 -15.43
C ILE A 357 3.03 4.64 -16.29
N LYS A 358 2.46 4.79 -17.50
CA LYS A 358 2.27 3.71 -18.47
C LYS A 358 3.33 3.79 -19.58
N LYS A 359 3.84 2.64 -20.04
CA LYS A 359 4.70 2.60 -21.24
C LYS A 359 3.84 3.10 -22.42
N LYS A 360 4.28 4.15 -23.12
CA LYS A 360 3.63 4.57 -24.36
C LYS A 360 3.61 3.36 -25.30
N LYS A 361 2.43 2.92 -25.75
CA LYS A 361 2.31 1.95 -26.84
C LYS A 361 3.15 2.50 -27.99
N GLY A 362 4.25 1.83 -28.33
CA GLY A 362 5.09 2.23 -29.45
C GLY A 362 4.20 2.35 -30.68
N GLY A 363 4.06 3.57 -31.19
CA GLY A 363 3.44 3.80 -32.49
C GLY A 363 4.19 2.94 -33.50
N GLY A 364 3.46 2.04 -34.17
CA GLY A 364 4.04 1.14 -35.16
C GLY A 364 4.78 1.92 -36.24
N LYS A 365 6.10 1.96 -36.19
CA LYS A 365 6.91 2.13 -37.40
C LYS A 365 7.05 0.77 -38.04
N LYS A 366 6.23 0.52 -39.07
CA LYS A 366 6.45 -0.51 -40.09
C LYS A 366 7.95 -0.54 -40.44
N LYS A 367 8.67 -1.60 -40.03
CA LYS A 367 9.89 -2.01 -40.71
C LYS A 367 9.46 -2.57 -42.07
N LYS A 368 9.30 -1.68 -43.05
CA LYS A 368 9.35 -2.02 -44.48
C LYS A 368 10.61 -1.37 -45.03
N ALA A 369 11.74 -2.04 -44.85
CA ALA A 369 12.98 -1.69 -45.53
C ALA A 369 13.81 -2.96 -45.76
N LYS A 370 13.95 -3.29 -47.04
CA LYS A 370 15.04 -4.03 -47.69
C LYS A 370 15.37 -5.44 -47.16
N LYS A 371 14.73 -6.45 -47.76
CA LYS A 371 15.43 -7.67 -48.17
C LYS A 371 15.59 -7.60 -49.69
N ALA A 372 16.68 -6.98 -50.13
CA ALA A 372 17.19 -7.05 -51.49
C ALA A 372 18.71 -6.91 -51.38
N GLY A 373 19.43 -7.95 -51.80
CA GLY A 373 20.88 -7.95 -52.00
C GLY A 373 21.68 -8.55 -50.85
N GLU A 374 21.90 -9.86 -50.90
CA GLU A 374 23.24 -10.47 -50.76
C GLU A 374 23.13 -11.95 -51.14
N ALA A 375 23.26 -12.21 -52.44
CA ALA A 375 23.65 -13.48 -53.02
C ALA A 375 24.45 -13.15 -54.28
N SER A 376 25.71 -12.80 -54.07
CA SER A 376 26.73 -12.70 -55.12
C SER A 376 27.54 -13.99 -55.10
N THR A 377 27.19 -14.90 -55.99
CA THR A 377 28.08 -15.98 -56.44
C THR A 377 28.17 -15.90 -57.96
N GLU A 378 29.36 -15.52 -58.41
CA GLU A 378 30.05 -15.91 -59.64
C GLU A 378 29.23 -15.99 -60.94
N ALA A 379 29.52 -15.05 -61.85
CA ALA A 379 29.36 -15.24 -63.28
C ALA A 379 30.65 -14.76 -63.97
N GLU A 380 31.38 -15.69 -64.58
CA GLU A 380 32.38 -15.40 -65.61
C GLU A 380 31.68 -15.04 -66.94
N PRO A 381 32.32 -14.24 -67.81
CA PRO A 381 31.65 -13.55 -68.91
C PRO A 381 31.78 -14.29 -70.24
N MET A 382 30.72 -14.29 -71.06
CA MET A 382 30.85 -14.49 -72.51
C MET A 382 30.44 -13.22 -73.23
N GLU A 383 31.43 -12.57 -73.83
CA GLU A 383 31.31 -11.47 -74.77
C GLU A 383 30.59 -11.93 -76.05
N ALA A 384 29.74 -11.06 -76.60
CA ALA A 384 29.25 -11.16 -77.96
C ALA A 384 29.73 -9.92 -78.73
N SER A 385 30.72 -10.11 -79.60
CA SER A 385 31.15 -9.14 -80.60
C SER A 385 30.25 -9.22 -81.83
N SER A 386 29.79 -8.07 -82.30
CA SER A 386 29.17 -7.90 -83.63
C SER A 386 30.22 -7.83 -84.74
N ASN A 387 29.99 -8.53 -85.86
CA ASN A 387 30.39 -8.18 -87.24
C ASN A 387 29.54 -9.05 -88.19
N ALA A 388 28.67 -8.49 -89.04
CA ALA A 388 28.91 -7.88 -90.35
C ALA A 388 29.00 -8.89 -91.51
N GLU A 389 28.03 -8.77 -92.43
CA GLU A 389 28.03 -8.99 -93.89
C GLU A 389 28.55 -10.31 -94.49
N ALA A 390 27.64 -11.07 -95.10
CA ALA A 390 27.57 -11.34 -96.56
C ALA A 390 26.29 -12.14 -96.89
#